data_AF-A0A2H5YHC5-F1
#
_entry.id   AF-A0A2H5YHC5-F1
#
_cell.length_a   1.000
_cell.length_b   1.000
_cell.length_c   1.000
_cell.angle_alpha   90.00
_cell.angle_beta   90.00
_cell.angle_gamma   90.00
#
_symmetry.space_group_name_H-M   'P 1'
#
loop_
_entity.id
_entity.type
_entity.pdbx_description
1 polymer ?
#
loop_
_entity_poly.entity_id
_entity_poly.type
_entity_poly.pdbx_seq_one_letter_code
_entity_poly.pdbx_strand_id
1 'polypeptide(L)' 'MAGIGATWGYSFAMTFVLLKALDAVMGLRVSPREELLGVDLAQHGERAYAR' A
#
# COMPACT_ATOMS: atom_id res chain seq x y z
N MET A 1 -25.11 1.27 -17.29
CA MET A 1 -24.83 0.22 -16.29
C MET A 1 -23.66 -0.68 -16.67
N ALA A 2 -23.62 -1.26 -17.89
CA ALA A 2 -22.53 -2.13 -18.33
C ALA A 2 -21.12 -1.51 -18.19
N GLY A 3 -20.93 -0.23 -18.56
CA GLY A 3 -19.64 0.46 -18.41
C GLY A 3 -19.18 0.62 -16.96
N ILE A 4 -20.11 0.83 -16.02
CA ILE A 4 -19.79 0.94 -14.59
C ILE A 4 -19.28 -0.41 -14.07
N GLY A 5 -19.99 -1.49 -14.40
CA GLY A 5 -19.60 -2.85 -14.02
C GLY A 5 -18.25 -3.25 -14.61
N ALA A 6 -17.99 -2.91 -15.87
CA ALA A 6 -16.71 -3.18 -16.52
C ALA A 6 -15.55 -2.44 -15.85
N THR A 7 -15.70 -1.15 -15.57
CA THR A 7 -14.67 -0.36 -14.88
C THR A 7 -14.42 -0.87 -13.47
N TRP A 8 -15.47 -1.18 -12.71
CA TRP A 8 -15.33 -1.75 -11.36
C TRP A 8 -14.60 -3.08 -11.38
N GLY A 9 -15.03 -4.00 -12.24
CA GLY A 9 -14.41 -5.32 -12.37
C GLY A 9 -12.94 -5.22 -12.77
N TYR A 10 -12.62 -4.41 -13.78
CA TYR A 10 -11.25 -4.21 -14.23
C TYR A 10 -10.38 -3.56 -13.16
N SER A 11 -10.80 -2.44 -12.57
CA SER A 11 -10.01 -1.72 -11.57
C SER A 11 -9.72 -2.59 -10.35
N PHE A 12 -10.69 -3.37 -9.87
CA PHE A 12 -10.47 -4.28 -8.76
C PHE A 12 -9.55 -5.44 -9.14
N ALA A 13 -9.86 -6.17 -10.23
CA ALA A 13 -9.12 -7.37 -10.60
C ALA A 13 -7.67 -7.04 -10.97
N MET A 14 -7.45 -6.01 -11.79
CA MET A 14 -6.11 -5.62 -12.23
C MET A 14 -5.26 -5.12 -11.07
N THR A 15 -5.82 -4.26 -10.21
CA THR A 15 -5.12 -3.77 -9.02
C THR A 15 -4.79 -4.92 -8.07
N PHE A 16 -5.72 -5.85 -7.85
CA PHE A 16 -5.48 -7.01 -6.98
C PHE A 16 -4.32 -7.87 -7.47
N VAL A 17 -4.26 -8.15 -8.77
CA VAL A 17 -3.15 -8.90 -9.38
C VAL A 17 -1.82 -8.17 -9.23
N LEU A 18 -1.79 -6.86 -9.50
CA LEU A 18 -0.59 -6.05 -9.35
C LEU A 18 -0.09 -6.02 -7.90
N LEU A 19 -0.99 -5.78 -6.95
CA LEU A 19 -0.63 -5.74 -5.53
C LEU A 19 -0.08 -7.10 -5.08
N LYS A 20 -0.71 -8.21 -5.47
CA LYS A 20 -0.18 -9.55 -5.14
C LYS A 20 1.18 -9.84 -5.77
N ALA A 21 1.40 -9.41 -7.00
CA ALA A 21 2.69 -9.57 -7.66
C ALA A 21 3.79 -8.77 -6.95
N LEU A 22 3.52 -7.51 -6.59
CA LEU A 22 4.46 -6.67 -5.85
C LEU A 22 4.74 -7.21 -4.45
N ASP A 23 3.71 -7.67 -3.75
CA ASP A 23 3.85 -8.26 -2.41
C ASP A 23 4.74 -9.52 -2.44
N ALA A 24 4.64 -10.33 -3.49
CA ALA A 24 5.48 -11.51 -3.67
C ALA A 24 6.95 -11.18 -4.00
N VAL A 25 7.24 -10.04 -4.63
CA VAL A 25 8.60 -9.66 -5.08
C VAL A 25 9.35 -8.85 -4.03
N MET A 26 8.69 -7.88 -3.41
CA MET A 26 9.35 -6.90 -2.52
C MET A 26 8.62 -6.69 -1.18
N GLY A 27 7.40 -7.18 -1.04
CA GLY A 27 6.52 -6.86 0.08
C GLY A 27 5.95 -5.45 -0.01
N LEU A 28 4.66 -5.29 0.24
CA LEU A 28 3.98 -3.99 0.15
C LEU A 28 3.90 -3.23 1.47
N ARG A 29 4.08 -3.92 2.61
CA ARG A 29 3.89 -3.34 3.94
C ARG A 29 5.20 -3.26 4.69
N VAL A 30 5.41 -2.15 5.40
CA VAL A 30 6.53 -1.99 6.35
C VAL A 30 6.43 -3.02 7.48
N SER A 31 7.54 -3.24 8.18
CA SER A 31 7.53 -4.19 9.29
C SER A 31 6.60 -3.70 10.43
N PRO A 32 6.00 -4.60 11.23
CA PRO A 32 5.14 -4.19 12.35
C PRO A 32 5.82 -3.25 13.35
N ARG A 33 7.14 -3.39 13.51
CA ARG A 33 7.94 -2.52 14.38
C ARG A 33 8.03 -1.10 13.83
N GLU A 34 8.27 -0.95 12.53
CA GLU A 34 8.34 0.35 11.85
C GLU A 34 6.97 1.03 11.83
N GLU A 35 5.90 0.25 11.63
CA GLU A 35 4.52 0.74 11.71
C GLU A 35 4.19 1.31 13.10
N LEU A 36 4.68 0.66 14.17
CA LEU A 36 4.52 1.12 15.56
C LEU A 36 5.36 2.36 15.89
N LEU A 37 6.57 2.47 15.31
CA LEU A 37 7.47 3.62 15.52
C LEU A 37 7.03 4.87 14.74
N GLY A 38 6.22 4.69 13.70
CA GLY A 38 5.80 5.73 12.76
C GLY A 38 6.67 5.72 11.51
N VAL A 39 6.01 5.70 10.35
CA VAL A 39 6.65 5.58 9.03
C VAL A 39 7.56 6.77 8.74
N ASP A 40 7.19 7.97 9.19
CA ASP A 40 8.02 9.18 9.03
C ASP A 40 9.35 9.03 9.75
N LEU A 41 9.34 8.51 10.99
CA LEU A 41 10.56 8.28 11.75
C LEU A 41 11.35 7.10 11.20
N ALA A 42 10.66 6.01 10.83
CA ALA A 42 11.28 4.76 10.42
C ALA A 42 11.90 4.83 9.01
N GLN A 43 11.27 5.53 8.07
CA GLN A 43 11.71 5.58 6.66
C GLN A 43 12.37 6.91 6.29
N HIS A 44 11.97 8.02 6.90
CA HIS A 44 12.47 9.36 6.54
C HIS A 44 13.33 9.98 7.65
N GLY A 45 13.39 9.38 8.83
CA GLY A 45 14.12 9.92 9.99
C GLY A 45 13.48 11.20 10.56
N GLU A 46 12.27 11.53 10.13
CA GLU A 46 11.56 12.75 10.49
C GLU A 46 10.56 12.45 11.61
N ARG A 47 10.53 13.30 12.64
CA ARG A 47 9.43 13.29 13.62
C ARG A 47 8.36 14.23 13.09
N ALA A 48 7.24 13.69 12.59
CA ALA A 48 6.10 14.47 12.10
C ALA A 48 5.57 15.49 13.12
N TYR A 49 5.75 15.20 14.42
CA TYR A 49 5.50 16.14 15.50
C TYR A 49 6.77 16.29 16.35
N ALA A 50 7.46 17.41 16.17
CA ALA A 50 8.41 17.93 17.15
C ALA A 50 7.65 18.80 18.15
N ARG A 51 7.41 18.25 19.34
CA ARG A 51 7.22 19.04 20.55
C ARG A 51 8.05 18.44 21.67
#